data_AF-A0A3A5W436-F1
#
_entry.id   AF-A0A3A5W436-F1
#
_cell.length_a   1.000
_cell.length_b   1.000
_cell.length_c   1.000
_cell.angle_alpha   90.00
_cell.angle_beta   90.00
_cell.angle_gamma   90.00
#
_symmetry.space_group_name_H-M   'P 1'
#
loop_
_entity.id
_entity.type
_entity.pdbx_description
1 polymer ?
#
loop_
_entity_poly.entity_id
_entity_poly.type
_entity_poly.pdbx_seq_one_letter_code
_entity_poly.pdbx_strand_id
1 'polypeptide(L)'
;MNTISIVLWFFIAFVAVLVAFTLRKEDEEMPRREILRAVESSGSMGLAERSFLWVFSWLDTRFRIQDYWNMSKSAYYNMHRQMPLTHAEKYKLRIIWYWYPLYCLGGISFLSFIILVITGTVLGIYYVPGGEGDPSPAYKSMQFIMTELPFGYIIRAVHHWTTH
;
A
#
# COMPACT_ATOMS: atom_id res chain seq x y z
N MET A 1 8.52 6.50 28.90
CA MET A 1 7.26 5.85 28.46
C MET A 1 7.49 4.36 28.42
N ASN A 2 6.72 3.58 29.20
CA ASN A 2 6.87 2.12 29.22
C ASN A 2 6.34 1.51 27.92
N THR A 3 7.05 0.51 27.38
CA THR A 3 6.69 -0.26 26.18
C THR A 3 5.25 -0.78 26.22
N ILE A 4 4.78 -1.19 27.41
CA ILE A 4 3.41 -1.66 27.66
C ILE A 4 2.36 -0.57 27.41
N SER A 5 2.65 0.69 27.76
CA SER A 5 1.73 1.80 27.53
C SER A 5 1.59 2.09 26.03
N ILE A 6 2.69 2.01 25.28
CA ILE A 6 2.69 2.22 23.83
C ILE A 6 1.85 1.15 23.14
N VAL A 7 2.05 -0.12 23.49
CA VAL A 7 1.26 -1.25 22.94
C VAL A 7 -0.23 -1.10 23.26
N LEU A 8 -0.57 -0.69 24.48
CA LEU A 8 -1.96 -0.47 24.88
C LEU A 8 -2.63 0.64 24.07
N TRP A 9 -1.94 1.76 23.83
CA TRP A 9 -2.46 2.86 23.02
C TRP A 9 -2.66 2.45 21.55
N PHE A 10 -1.74 1.67 20.97
CA PHE A 10 -1.93 1.12 19.63
C PHE A 10 -3.10 0.14 19.56
N PHE A 11 -3.27 -0.71 20.57
CA PHE A 11 -4.39 -1.64 20.64
C PHE A 11 -5.73 -0.89 20.77
N ILE A 12 -5.82 0.13 21.62
CA ILE A 12 -7.02 0.96 21.77
C ILE A 12 -7.34 1.70 20.47
N ALA A 13 -6.32 2.29 19.81
CA ALA A 13 -6.51 2.95 18.53
C ALA A 13 -7.01 1.97 17.45
N PHE A 14 -6.44 0.76 17.39
CA PHE A 14 -6.86 -0.28 16.47
C PHE A 14 -8.31 -0.72 16.70
N VAL A 15 -8.71 -0.94 17.97
CA VAL A 15 -10.08 -1.30 18.34
C VAL A 15 -11.04 -0.15 18.04
N ALA A 16 -10.67 1.10 18.34
CA ALA A 16 -11.49 2.27 18.05
C ALA A 16 -11.72 2.45 16.54
N VAL A 17 -10.70 2.21 15.71
CA VAL A 17 -10.83 2.21 14.25
C VAL A 17 -11.77 1.09 13.81
N LEU A 18 -11.60 -0.15 14.31
CA LEU A 18 -12.51 -1.26 14.00
C LEU A 18 -13.97 -0.95 14.35
N VAL A 19 -14.21 -0.38 15.52
CA VAL A 19 -15.54 0.01 15.98
C VAL A 19 -16.09 1.14 15.11
N ALA A 20 -15.29 2.15 14.76
CA ALA A 20 -15.71 3.24 13.88
C ALA A 20 -16.09 2.75 12.48
N PHE A 21 -15.33 1.80 11.92
CA PHE A 21 -15.68 1.12 10.67
C PHE A 21 -16.99 0.34 10.78
N THR A 22 -17.25 -0.28 11.94
CA THR A 22 -18.46 -1.07 12.20
C THR A 22 -19.71 -0.19 12.40
N LEU A 23 -19.56 0.98 13.02
CA LEU A 23 -20.67 1.89 13.37
C LEU A 23 -21.04 2.89 12.25
N ARG A 24 -20.35 2.87 11.11
CA ARG A 24 -20.61 3.81 10.01
C ARG A 24 -22.00 3.57 9.40
N LYS A 25 -22.82 4.63 9.32
CA LYS A 25 -24.21 4.63 8.82
C LYS A 25 -24.33 4.03 7.41
N GLU A 26 -25.29 3.12 7.23
CA GLU A 26 -25.56 2.41 5.96
C GLU A 26 -25.95 3.38 4.83
N ASP A 27 -25.52 3.10 3.60
CA ASP A 27 -25.96 3.81 2.40
C ASP A 27 -27.28 3.19 1.93
N GLU A 28 -28.23 4.02 1.50
CA GLU A 28 -29.60 3.59 1.20
C GLU A 28 -29.72 2.84 -0.14
N GLU A 29 -28.69 2.90 -0.99
CA GLU A 29 -28.70 2.33 -2.35
C GLU A 29 -28.62 0.78 -2.39
N MET A 30 -27.94 0.13 -1.44
CA MET A 30 -27.94 -1.34 -1.33
C MET A 30 -27.96 -1.83 0.12
N PRO A 31 -29.13 -2.24 0.64
CA PRO A 31 -29.24 -2.71 2.00
C PRO A 31 -28.63 -4.11 2.17
N ARG A 32 -27.89 -4.31 3.27
CA ARG A 32 -27.20 -5.56 3.69
C ARG A 32 -28.05 -6.85 3.53
N ARG A 33 -29.37 -6.71 3.60
CA ARG A 33 -30.34 -7.81 3.50
C ARG A 33 -30.41 -8.44 2.10
N GLU A 34 -30.06 -7.71 1.04
CA GLU A 34 -30.07 -8.26 -0.32
C GLU A 34 -28.85 -9.14 -0.59
N ILE A 35 -27.69 -8.78 -0.04
CA ILE A 35 -26.44 -9.56 -0.13
C ILE A 35 -26.59 -10.90 0.59
N LEU A 36 -27.18 -10.89 1.79
CA LEU A 36 -27.45 -12.10 2.56
C LEU A 36 -28.45 -13.02 1.86
N ARG A 37 -29.48 -12.44 1.20
CA ARG A 37 -30.44 -13.22 0.40
C ARG A 37 -29.81 -13.87 -0.82
N ALA A 38 -28.84 -13.22 -1.47
CA ALA A 38 -28.16 -13.78 -2.63
C ALA A 38 -27.32 -15.03 -2.28
N VAL A 39 -26.74 -15.07 -1.08
CA VAL A 39 -26.03 -16.27 -0.56
C VAL A 39 -27.02 -17.40 -0.25
N GLU A 40 -28.17 -17.07 0.33
CA GLU A 40 -29.17 -18.06 0.75
C GLU A 40 -30.00 -18.62 -0.43
N SER A 41 -30.26 -17.83 -1.47
CA SER A 41 -31.05 -18.23 -2.64
C SER A 41 -30.30 -19.14 -3.62
N SER A 42 -28.98 -19.27 -3.48
CA SER A 42 -28.16 -19.96 -4.46
C SER A 42 -27.99 -21.45 -4.10
N GLY A 43 -29.03 -22.21 -4.45
CA GLY A 43 -29.21 -23.62 -4.10
C GLY A 43 -28.37 -24.64 -4.88
N SER A 44 -27.63 -24.23 -5.91
CA SER A 44 -26.86 -25.14 -6.79
C SER A 44 -25.34 -24.93 -6.80
N MET A 45 -24.78 -24.18 -5.85
CA MET A 45 -23.35 -23.84 -5.84
C MET A 45 -22.48 -24.93 -5.22
N GLY A 46 -21.27 -25.10 -5.79
CA GLY A 46 -20.27 -26.01 -5.26
C GLY A 46 -19.76 -25.60 -3.88
N LEU A 47 -19.16 -26.54 -3.13
CA LEU A 47 -18.64 -26.28 -1.77
C LEU A 47 -17.68 -25.07 -1.71
N ALA A 48 -16.78 -24.94 -2.69
CA ALA A 48 -15.81 -23.86 -2.77
C ALA A 48 -16.48 -22.49 -3.00
N GLU A 49 -17.51 -22.45 -3.84
CA GLU A 49 -18.27 -21.23 -4.15
C GLU A 49 -19.11 -20.80 -2.94
N ARG A 50 -19.77 -21.75 -2.27
CA ARG A 50 -20.48 -21.49 -1.00
C ARG A 50 -19.54 -20.96 0.07
N SER A 51 -18.36 -21.55 0.24
CA SER A 51 -17.38 -21.06 1.22
C SER A 51 -16.87 -19.66 0.88
N PHE A 52 -16.59 -19.40 -0.40
CA PHE A 52 -16.13 -18.08 -0.86
C PHE A 52 -17.20 -17.02 -0.62
N LEU A 53 -18.45 -17.27 -1.02
CA LEU A 53 -19.54 -16.33 -0.83
C LEU A 53 -19.90 -16.14 0.64
N TRP A 54 -19.80 -17.18 1.46
CA TRP A 54 -19.98 -17.06 2.90
C TRP A 54 -18.90 -16.15 3.53
N VAL A 55 -17.62 -16.36 3.18
CA VAL A 55 -16.52 -15.50 3.67
C VAL A 55 -16.67 -14.07 3.16
N PHE A 56 -16.98 -13.90 1.87
CA PHE A 56 -17.15 -12.59 1.26
C PHE A 56 -18.36 -11.85 1.85
N SER A 57 -19.49 -12.53 2.04
CA SER A 57 -20.68 -11.97 2.68
C SER A 57 -20.41 -11.62 4.15
N TRP A 58 -19.73 -12.50 4.90
CA TRP A 58 -19.33 -12.19 6.27
C TRP A 58 -18.42 -10.96 6.32
N LEU A 59 -17.39 -10.90 5.47
CA LEU A 59 -16.49 -9.75 5.36
C LEU A 59 -17.25 -8.49 4.97
N ASP A 60 -18.16 -8.56 4.02
CA ASP A 60 -18.94 -7.41 3.57
C ASP A 60 -19.91 -6.92 4.66
N THR A 61 -20.54 -7.83 5.43
CA THR A 61 -21.34 -7.42 6.59
C THR A 61 -20.53 -6.73 7.69
N ARG A 62 -19.21 -6.93 7.74
CA ARG A 62 -18.34 -6.35 8.76
C ARG A 62 -17.58 -5.11 8.29
N PHE A 63 -17.13 -5.11 7.04
CA PHE A 63 -16.24 -4.09 6.47
C PHE A 63 -16.85 -3.33 5.29
N ARG A 64 -18.08 -3.66 4.85
CA ARG A 64 -18.82 -2.96 3.79
C ARG A 64 -18.00 -2.78 2.51
N ILE A 65 -17.35 -3.85 2.07
CA ILE A 65 -16.42 -3.86 0.94
C ILE A 65 -17.10 -3.33 -0.33
N GLN A 66 -18.37 -3.65 -0.52
CA GLN A 66 -19.14 -3.23 -1.70
C GLN A 66 -19.33 -1.71 -1.80
N ASP A 67 -19.49 -1.01 -0.68
CA ASP A 67 -19.64 0.45 -0.68
C ASP A 67 -18.33 1.14 -1.05
N TYR A 68 -17.21 0.66 -0.53
CA TYR A 68 -15.89 1.17 -0.90
C TYR A 68 -15.59 0.90 -2.37
N TRP A 69 -15.98 -0.27 -2.88
CA TRP A 69 -15.87 -0.60 -4.29
C TRP A 69 -16.72 0.32 -5.18
N ASN A 70 -17.99 0.54 -4.83
CA ASN A 70 -18.89 1.43 -5.57
C ASN A 70 -18.42 2.88 -5.55
N MET A 71 -17.95 3.38 -4.40
CA MET A 71 -17.33 4.70 -4.29
C MET A 71 -16.09 4.81 -5.18
N SER A 72 -15.23 3.80 -5.17
CA SER A 72 -14.02 3.76 -6.00
C SER A 72 -14.35 3.73 -7.49
N LYS A 73 -15.37 2.94 -7.87
CA LYS A 73 -15.90 2.86 -9.24
C LYS A 73 -16.51 4.20 -9.69
N SER A 74 -17.33 4.81 -8.84
CA SER A 74 -17.92 6.13 -9.10
C SER A 74 -16.84 7.19 -9.29
N ALA A 75 -15.82 7.23 -8.42
CA ALA A 75 -14.67 8.10 -8.60
C ALA A 75 -13.96 7.81 -9.93
N TYR A 76 -13.68 6.54 -10.25
CA TYR A 76 -13.00 6.18 -11.49
C TYR A 76 -13.71 6.68 -12.77
N TYR A 77 -15.05 6.57 -12.82
CA TYR A 77 -15.83 7.01 -13.98
C TYR A 77 -16.11 8.51 -13.99
N ASN A 78 -16.25 9.15 -12.83
CA ASN A 78 -16.57 10.57 -12.73
C ASN A 78 -15.33 11.48 -12.70
N MET A 79 -14.14 10.91 -12.44
CA MET A 79 -12.89 11.64 -12.49
C MET A 79 -12.49 11.94 -13.94
N HIS A 80 -12.68 13.20 -14.31
CA HIS A 80 -12.15 13.75 -15.55
C HIS A 80 -10.62 13.82 -15.45
N ARG A 81 -9.93 12.81 -15.98
CA ARG A 81 -8.47 12.69 -15.99
C ARG A 81 -7.79 13.58 -17.05
N GLN A 82 -8.33 14.78 -17.27
CA GLN A 82 -7.75 15.77 -18.16
C GLN A 82 -6.76 16.62 -17.38
N MET A 83 -5.52 16.71 -17.84
CA MET A 83 -4.55 17.64 -17.27
C MET A 83 -4.86 19.06 -17.74
N PRO A 84 -4.77 20.07 -16.87
CA PRO A 84 -4.99 21.45 -17.28
C PRO A 84 -3.92 21.88 -18.28
N LEU A 85 -4.34 22.59 -19.33
CA LEU A 85 -3.42 23.22 -20.27
C LEU A 85 -2.63 24.31 -19.54
N THR A 86 -1.31 24.32 -19.73
CA THR A 86 -0.47 25.38 -19.17
C THR A 86 -0.81 26.73 -19.82
N HIS A 87 -0.63 27.85 -19.10
CA HIS A 87 -0.81 29.19 -19.68
C HIS A 87 0.05 29.38 -20.94
N ALA A 88 1.23 28.78 -20.98
CA ALA A 88 2.12 28.79 -22.12
C ALA A 88 1.51 28.17 -23.38
N GLU A 89 0.87 27.01 -23.21
CA GLU A 89 0.18 26.30 -24.29
C GLU A 89 -1.08 27.03 -24.72
N LYS A 90 -1.82 27.60 -23.75
CA LYS A 90 -2.97 28.46 -24.03
C LYS A 90 -2.61 29.65 -24.95
N TYR A 91 -1.43 30.24 -24.78
CA TYR A 91 -0.92 31.33 -25.61
C TYR A 91 0.01 30.89 -26.76
N LYS A 92 0.07 29.59 -27.07
CA LYS A 92 0.90 29.00 -28.16
C LYS A 92 2.38 29.42 -28.13
N LEU A 93 2.95 29.59 -26.94
CA LEU A 93 4.37 29.92 -26.76
C LEU A 93 5.23 28.69 -27.06
N ARG A 94 6.13 28.77 -28.05
CA ARG A 94 6.98 27.66 -28.52
C ARG A 94 8.11 27.25 -27.54
N ILE A 95 8.37 28.04 -26.50
CA ILE A 95 9.57 27.90 -25.66
C ILE A 95 9.38 26.94 -24.47
N ILE A 96 8.14 26.55 -24.13
CA ILE A 96 7.81 25.88 -22.86
C ILE A 96 7.50 24.41 -23.11
N TRP A 97 8.54 23.61 -23.37
CA TRP A 97 8.43 22.15 -23.52
C TRP A 97 8.73 21.38 -22.22
N TYR A 98 9.43 22.00 -21.26
CA TYR A 98 9.96 21.35 -20.05
C TYR A 98 8.94 21.07 -18.95
N TRP A 99 7.71 21.56 -19.03
CA TRP A 99 6.74 21.43 -17.93
C TRP A 99 6.09 20.05 -17.84
N TYR A 100 5.93 19.35 -18.97
CA TYR A 100 5.28 18.04 -19.00
C TYR A 100 6.02 16.94 -18.24
N PRO A 101 7.36 16.79 -18.37
CA PRO A 101 8.11 15.80 -17.60
C PRO A 101 8.20 16.10 -16.09
N LEU A 102 8.07 17.37 -15.67
CA LEU A 102 8.20 17.75 -14.26
C LEU A 102 7.04 17.22 -13.40
N TYR A 103 5.85 17.05 -13.97
CA TYR A 103 4.72 16.41 -13.28
C TYR A 103 5.03 14.96 -12.87
N CYS A 104 5.99 14.30 -13.54
CA CYS A 104 6.40 12.94 -13.22
C CYS A 104 7.45 12.87 -12.10
N LEU A 105 8.03 13.98 -11.65
CA LEU A 105 9.07 13.96 -10.60
C LEU A 105 8.55 13.35 -9.29
N GLY A 106 7.29 13.63 -8.92
CA GLY A 106 6.65 13.00 -7.76
C GLY A 106 6.42 11.50 -7.93
N GLY A 107 6.15 11.05 -9.16
CA GLY A 107 6.03 9.62 -9.47
C GLY A 107 7.38 8.91 -9.39
N ILE A 108 8.44 9.57 -9.85
CA ILE A 108 9.82 9.04 -9.77
C ILE A 108 10.25 8.91 -8.31
N SER A 109 10.02 9.94 -7.47
CA SER A 109 10.39 9.87 -6.05
C SER A 109 9.61 8.78 -5.29
N PHE A 110 8.31 8.63 -5.58
CA PHE A 110 7.49 7.57 -5.00
C PHE A 110 7.95 6.17 -5.43
N LEU A 111 8.28 6.00 -6.71
CA LEU A 111 8.84 4.74 -7.22
C LEU A 111 10.18 4.41 -6.54
N SER A 112 11.07 5.40 -6.43
CA SER A 112 12.34 5.26 -5.71
C SER A 112 12.12 4.84 -4.26
N PHE A 113 11.16 5.45 -3.56
CA PHE A 113 10.80 5.07 -2.19
C PHE A 113 10.35 3.61 -2.06
N ILE A 114 9.52 3.11 -2.98
CA ILE A 114 9.10 1.69 -2.97
C ILE A 114 10.32 0.77 -3.12
N ILE A 115 11.21 1.07 -4.06
CA ILE A 115 12.43 0.30 -4.28
C ILE A 115 13.31 0.32 -3.03
N LEU A 116 13.46 1.47 -2.36
CA LEU A 116 14.20 1.58 -1.10
C LEU A 116 13.59 0.75 0.02
N VAL A 117 12.27 0.76 0.18
CA VAL A 117 11.59 -0.05 1.21
C VAL A 117 11.84 -1.53 0.98
N ILE A 118 11.68 -2.01 -0.26
CA ILE A 118 11.88 -3.43 -0.59
C ILE A 118 13.34 -3.83 -0.38
N THR A 119 14.27 -3.13 -1.02
CA THR A 119 15.71 -3.44 -0.95
C THR A 119 16.26 -3.25 0.47
N GLY A 120 15.82 -2.22 1.19
CA GLY A 120 16.22 -1.94 2.57
C GLY A 120 15.72 -3.00 3.55
N THR A 121 14.49 -3.51 3.35
CA THR A 121 13.97 -4.63 4.15
C THR A 121 14.81 -5.88 3.94
N VAL A 122 15.17 -6.21 2.69
CA VAL A 122 16.03 -7.36 2.39
C VAL A 122 17.41 -7.20 3.03
N LEU A 123 18.05 -6.03 2.89
CA LEU A 123 19.35 -5.78 3.52
C LEU A 123 19.28 -5.81 5.05
N GLY A 124 18.21 -5.29 5.64
CA GLY A 124 18.00 -5.26 7.08
C GLY A 124 17.94 -6.65 7.72
N ILE A 125 17.54 -7.68 6.97
CA ILE A 125 17.53 -9.07 7.46
C ILE A 125 18.96 -9.63 7.61
N TYR A 126 19.88 -9.22 6.73
CA TYR A 126 21.27 -9.72 6.72
C TYR A 126 22.26 -8.80 7.43
N TYR A 127 21.90 -7.53 7.64
CA TYR A 127 22.75 -6.56 8.30
C TYR A 127 22.72 -6.72 9.82
N VAL A 128 23.90 -6.84 10.44
CA VAL A 128 24.05 -6.94 11.90
C VAL A 128 24.60 -5.60 12.42
N PRO A 129 23.79 -4.80 13.15
CA PRO A 129 24.28 -3.55 13.73
C PRO A 129 25.21 -3.84 14.91
N GLY A 130 26.41 -3.24 14.91
CA GLY A 130 27.36 -3.38 16.02
C GLY A 130 28.71 -2.76 15.72
N GLY A 131 29.21 -1.95 16.66
CA GLY A 131 30.51 -1.25 16.55
C GLY A 131 31.62 -1.86 17.41
N GLU A 132 31.34 -2.92 18.17
CA GLU A 132 32.29 -3.54 19.09
C GLU A 132 33.12 -4.62 18.39
N GLY A 133 34.45 -4.61 18.60
CA GLY A 133 35.39 -5.57 18.01
C GLY A 133 36.08 -5.09 16.72
N ASP A 134 37.20 -5.73 16.38
CA ASP A 134 37.99 -5.43 15.18
C ASP A 134 38.23 -6.72 14.35
N PRO A 135 37.61 -6.90 13.17
CA PRO A 135 36.63 -6.03 12.55
C PRO A 135 35.25 -6.14 13.21
N SER A 136 34.50 -5.03 13.17
CA SER A 136 33.17 -4.92 13.78
C SER A 136 32.14 -5.84 13.11
N PRO A 137 31.09 -6.29 13.83
CA PRO A 137 29.98 -7.05 13.28
C PRO A 137 29.27 -6.35 12.10
N ALA A 138 29.18 -5.02 12.14
CA ALA A 138 28.65 -4.22 11.04
C ALA A 138 29.49 -4.35 9.76
N TYR A 139 30.82 -4.37 9.89
CA TYR A 139 31.70 -4.57 8.74
C TYR A 139 31.64 -5.99 8.21
N LYS A 140 31.64 -7.00 9.10
CA LYS A 140 31.57 -8.42 8.71
C LYS A 140 30.26 -8.77 7.99
N SER A 141 29.12 -8.31 8.50
CA SER A 141 27.81 -8.52 7.84
C SER A 141 27.72 -7.78 6.51
N MET A 142 28.31 -6.60 6.41
CA MET A 142 28.43 -5.85 5.16
C MET A 142 29.31 -6.58 4.13
N GLN A 143 30.42 -7.18 4.55
CA GLN A 143 31.27 -8.01 3.70
C GLN A 143 30.51 -9.23 3.18
N PHE A 144 29.81 -9.94 4.06
CA PHE A 144 28.95 -11.08 3.68
C PHE A 144 27.94 -10.72 2.58
N ILE A 145 27.24 -9.57 2.73
CA ILE A 145 26.28 -9.08 1.72
C ILE A 145 26.96 -8.85 0.36
N MET A 146 28.22 -8.43 0.34
CA MET A 146 28.93 -8.13 -0.91
C MET A 146 29.54 -9.36 -1.58
N THR A 147 30.03 -10.34 -0.80
CA THR A 147 30.89 -11.41 -1.33
C THR A 147 30.24 -12.77 -1.33
N GLU A 148 29.34 -13.05 -0.40
CA GLU A 148 28.80 -14.40 -0.17
C GLU A 148 27.31 -14.49 -0.51
N LEU A 149 26.55 -13.42 -0.26
CA LEU A 149 25.12 -13.40 -0.55
C LEU A 149 24.86 -13.33 -2.07
N PRO A 150 24.15 -14.31 -2.68
CA PRO A 150 23.83 -14.27 -4.10
C PRO A 150 22.99 -13.02 -4.41
N PHE A 151 23.42 -12.26 -5.43
CA PHE A 151 22.87 -10.95 -5.79
C PHE A 151 22.94 -9.85 -4.71
N GLY A 152 23.57 -10.10 -3.55
CA GLY A 152 23.63 -9.14 -2.45
C GLY A 152 24.29 -7.82 -2.83
N TYR A 153 25.36 -7.87 -3.62
CA TYR A 153 26.02 -6.67 -4.14
C TYR A 153 25.09 -5.83 -5.04
N ILE A 154 24.25 -6.48 -5.87
CA ILE A 154 23.31 -5.78 -6.76
C ILE A 154 22.24 -5.10 -5.93
N ILE A 155 21.61 -5.83 -5.00
CA ILE A 155 20.54 -5.29 -4.16
C ILE A 155 21.05 -4.10 -3.36
N ARG A 156 22.26 -4.19 -2.81
CA ARG A 156 22.89 -3.06 -2.10
C ARG A 156 23.19 -1.89 -3.04
N ALA A 157 23.71 -2.14 -4.24
CA ALA A 157 23.99 -1.08 -5.22
C ALA A 157 22.70 -0.36 -5.61
N VAL A 158 21.62 -1.10 -5.90
CA VAL A 158 20.29 -0.55 -6.19
C VAL A 158 19.80 0.30 -5.02
N HIS A 159 19.84 -0.22 -3.79
CA HIS A 159 19.44 0.53 -2.60
C HIS A 159 20.20 1.86 -2.46
N HIS A 160 21.51 1.84 -2.69
CA HIS A 160 22.33 3.06 -2.67
C HIS A 160 21.95 4.04 -3.77
N TRP A 161 21.87 3.60 -5.04
CA TRP A 161 21.56 4.47 -6.17
C TRP A 161 20.17 5.09 -6.08
N THR A 162 19.19 4.37 -5.56
CA THR A 162 17.82 4.88 -5.42
C THR A 162 17.66 5.89 -4.28
N THR A 163 18.64 5.99 -3.39
CA THR A 163 18.66 7.00 -2.31
C THR A 163 19.09 8.38 -2.80
N HIS A 164 19.85 8.45 -3.91
CA HIS A 164 20.33 9.71 -4.52
C HIS A 164 19.27 10.30 -5.47
#